data_AF-A0A356ZCF5-F1
#
_entry.id   AF-A0A356ZCF5-F1
#
_cell.length_a   1.000
_cell.length_b   1.000
_cell.length_c   1.000
_cell.angle_alpha   90.00
_cell.angle_beta   90.00
_cell.angle_gamma   90.00
#
_symmetry.space_group_name_H-M   'P 1'
#
loop_
_entity.id
_entity.type
_entity.pdbx_description
1 polymer ?
#
loop_
_entity_poly.entity_id
_entity_poly.type
_entity_poly.pdbx_seq_one_letter_code
_entity_poly.pdbx_strand_id
1 'polypeptide(L)' 'MELWYTEQHTENVRFSIKVDKPLYTGQSEFQRIDVLQSSEFGTFFTLDGLMMVTEKDEFIYHDMIVHVPMATNPGIKNV' A
#
# COMPACT_ATOMS: atom_id res chain seq x y z
N MET A 1 1.29 -0.95 -24.85
CA MET A 1 2.29 -1.43 -23.87
C MET A 1 1.54 -1.76 -22.61
N GLU A 2 1.74 -2.95 -22.04
CA GLU A 2 1.15 -3.30 -20.74
C GLU A 2 2.12 -2.89 -19.64
N LEU A 3 1.63 -2.14 -18.65
CA LEU A 3 2.40 -1.76 -17.47
C LEU A 3 2.03 -2.67 -16.30
N TRP A 4 3.03 -3.25 -15.66
CA TRP A 4 2.86 -4.12 -14.51
C TRP A 4 3.74 -3.63 -13.36
N TYR A 5 3.13 -3.42 -12.19
CA TYR A 5 3.86 -3.35 -10.93
C TYR A 5 4.26 -4.77 -10.54
N THR A 6 5.47 -4.96 -10.04
CA THR A 6 5.92 -6.25 -9.51
C THR A 6 6.82 -6.03 -8.30
N GLU A 7 6.38 -6.57 -7.18
CA GLU A 7 7.15 -6.65 -5.95
C GLU A 7 7.83 -8.01 -5.84
N GLN A 8 9.11 -7.99 -5.50
CA GLN A 8 9.86 -9.20 -5.17
C GLN A 8 9.77 -9.45 -3.65
N HIS A 9 8.91 -10.37 -3.22
CA HIS A 9 8.78 -10.68 -1.79
C HIS A 9 9.92 -11.56 -1.26
N THR A 10 10.29 -12.60 -2.02
CA THR A 10 11.43 -13.49 -1.70
C THR A 10 12.11 -13.90 -3.00
N GLU A 11 13.23 -14.61 -2.97
CA GLU A 11 13.91 -15.11 -4.19
C GLU A 11 12.96 -15.85 -5.16
N ASN A 12 11.97 -16.57 -4.61
CA ASN A 12 11.08 -17.44 -5.36
C ASN A 12 9.62 -16.94 -5.41
N VAL A 13 9.30 -15.77 -4.85
CA VAL A 13 7.94 -15.24 -4.77
C VAL A 13 7.89 -13.80 -5.27
N ARG A 14 6.98 -13.55 -6.20
CA ARG A 14 6.65 -12.23 -6.74
C ARG A 14 5.16 -11.96 -6.60
N PHE A 15 4.80 -10.71 -6.39
CA PHE A 15 3.43 -10.22 -6.45
C PHE A 15 3.34 -9.15 -7.51
N SER A 16 2.42 -9.31 -8.45
CA SER A 16 2.31 -8.42 -9.61
C SER A 16 0.89 -7.92 -9.78
N ILE A 17 0.75 -6.63 -10.06
CA ILE A 17 -0.52 -5.97 -10.31
C ILE A 17 -0.46 -5.28 -11.67
N LYS A 18 -1.48 -5.48 -12.50
CA LYS A 18 -1.63 -4.75 -13.75
C LYS A 18 -1.95 -3.29 -13.45
N VAL A 19 -1.17 -2.38 -14.01
CA VAL A 19 -1.32 -0.94 -13.81
C VAL A 19 -2.03 -0.33 -15.01
N ASP A 20 -3.10 0.41 -14.73
CA ASP A 20 -3.84 1.15 -15.74
C ASP A 20 -3.12 2.46 -16.08
N LYS A 21 -2.66 3.19 -15.05
CA LYS A 21 -1.80 4.37 -15.21
C LYS A 21 -1.04 4.71 -13.92
N PRO A 22 0.16 5.31 -14.03
CA PRO A 22 0.77 6.00 -12.91
C PRO A 22 0.02 7.31 -12.62
N LEU A 23 -0.14 7.64 -11.34
CA LEU A 23 -0.73 8.89 -10.87
C LEU A 23 0.35 9.86 -10.36
N TYR A 24 1.37 9.33 -9.69
CA TYR A 24 2.50 10.11 -9.18
C TYR A 24 3.76 9.24 -9.07
N THR A 25 4.91 9.83 -9.36
CA THR A 25 6.24 9.27 -9.07
C THR A 25 7.14 10.40 -8.62
N GLY A 26 7.81 10.23 -7.48
CA GLY A 26 8.76 11.22 -6.97
C GLY A 26 9.79 10.62 -6.04
N GLN A 27 10.92 11.31 -5.90
CA GLN A 27 11.97 10.98 -4.93
C GLN A 27 11.94 12.02 -3.81
N SER A 28 11.78 11.56 -2.57
CA SER A 28 12.00 12.39 -1.38
C SER A 28 13.45 12.27 -0.89
N GLU A 29 13.81 13.03 0.15
CA GLU A 29 15.10 12.87 0.83
C GLU A 29 15.32 11.47 1.43
N PHE A 30 14.25 10.70 1.62
CA PHE A 30 14.28 9.41 2.31
C PHE A 30 14.04 8.22 1.38
N GLN A 31 13.10 8.34 0.45
CA GLN A 31 12.56 7.21 -0.30
C GLN A 31 11.86 7.65 -1.59
N ARG A 32 11.78 6.72 -2.53
CA ARG A 32 10.97 6.82 -3.73
C ARG A 32 9.50 6.57 -3.38
N ILE A 33 8.63 7.40 -3.94
CA ILE A 33 7.19 7.38 -3.73
C ILE A 33 6.54 7.17 -5.09
N ASP A 34 5.76 6.10 -5.25
CA ASP A 34 4.92 5.90 -6.42
C ASP A 34 3.45 5.73 -5.99
N VAL A 35 2.54 6.36 -6.74
CA VAL A 35 1.10 6.19 -6.61
C VAL A 35 0.58 5.74 -7.97
N LEU A 36 -0.06 4.57 -8.00
CA LEU A 36 -0.44 3.87 -9.22
C LEU A 36 -1.93 3.55 -9.17
N GLN A 37 -2.59 3.51 -10.33
CA GLN A 37 -3.98 3.09 -10.44
C GLN A 37 -4.08 1.71 -11.11
N SER A 38 -4.91 0.84 -10.53
CA SER A 38 -5.31 -0.45 -11.11
C SER A 38 -6.81 -0.66 -11.02
N SER A 39 -7.35 -1.43 -11.94
CA SER A 39 -8.77 -1.82 -11.93
C SER A 39 -9.07 -2.82 -10.79
N GLU A 40 -8.12 -3.71 -10.47
CA GLU A 40 -8.30 -4.76 -9.47
C GLU A 40 -8.27 -4.21 -8.04
N PHE A 41 -7.27 -3.38 -7.70
CA PHE A 41 -7.05 -2.90 -6.32
C PHE A 41 -7.30 -1.40 -6.13
N GLY A 42 -7.79 -0.71 -7.17
CA GLY A 42 -7.96 0.74 -7.13
C GLY A 42 -6.62 1.46 -7.16
N THR A 43 -6.55 2.61 -6.50
CA THR A 43 -5.31 3.35 -6.30
C THR A 43 -4.44 2.64 -5.25
N PHE A 44 -3.16 2.47 -5.52
CA PHE A 44 -2.24 1.88 -4.56
C PHE A 44 -0.94 2.67 -4.47
N PHE A 45 -0.34 2.59 -3.30
CA PHE A 45 0.81 3.39 -2.88
C PHE A 45 1.99 2.49 -2.56
N THR A 46 3.16 2.84 -3.10
CA THR A 46 4.40 2.10 -2.86
C THR A 46 5.52 3.02 -2.42
N LEU A 47 6.43 2.45 -1.62
CA LEU A 47 7.65 3.09 -1.16
C LEU A 47 8.84 2.24 -1.54
N ASP A 48 9.81 2.82 -2.25
CA ASP A 48 10.98 2.10 -2.78
C ASP A 48 10.63 0.83 -3.59
N GLY A 49 9.45 0.83 -4.21
CA GLY A 49 8.93 -0.31 -4.98
C GLY A 49 8.31 -1.43 -4.15
N LEU A 50 8.10 -1.22 -2.85
CA LEU A 50 7.38 -2.13 -1.94
C LEU A 50 5.94 -1.64 -1.72
N MET A 51 4.99 -2.58 -1.70
CA MET A 51 3.57 -2.29 -1.51
C MET A 51 3.34 -1.81 -0.08
N MET A 52 2.69 -0.66 0.05
CA MET A 52 2.29 -0.16 1.37
C MET A 52 0.83 -0.51 1.63
N VAL A 53 -0.06 0.00 0.77
CA VAL A 53 -1.51 -0.19 0.89
C VAL A 53 -2.20 -0.05 -0.47
N THR A 54 -3.36 -0.69 -0.61
CA THR A 54 -4.27 -0.47 -1.74
C THR A 54 -5.60 0.10 -1.27
N GLU A 55 -6.24 0.93 -2.08
CA GLU A 55 -7.51 1.58 -1.78
C GLU A 55 -8.62 0.59 -1.40
N LYS A 56 -8.64 -0.60 -2.01
CA LYS A 56 -9.72 -1.57 -1.79
C LYS A 56 -9.58 -2.43 -0.54
N ASP A 57 -8.38 -2.56 0.03
CA ASP A 57 -8.11 -3.47 1.16
C ASP A 57 -7.38 -2.84 2.35
N GLU A 58 -6.98 -1.57 2.25
CA GLU A 58 -6.29 -0.85 3.33
C GLU A 58 -7.04 -0.90 4.66
N PHE A 59 -8.37 -0.91 4.63
CA PHE A 59 -9.21 -0.98 5.83
C PHE A 59 -8.90 -2.22 6.67
N ILE A 60 -8.52 -3.34 6.05
CA ILE A 60 -8.16 -4.56 6.78
C ILE A 60 -6.93 -4.31 7.64
N TYR A 61 -5.94 -3.58 7.12
CA TYR A 61 -4.75 -3.22 7.88
C TYR A 61 -5.05 -2.15 8.93
N HIS A 62 -5.71 -1.06 8.54
CA HIS A 62 -5.96 0.08 9.42
C HIS A 62 -6.93 -0.25 10.55
N ASP A 63 -8.01 -0.97 10.28
CA ASP A 63 -8.96 -1.39 11.31
C ASP A 63 -8.27 -2.31 12.32
N MET A 64 -7.43 -3.24 11.86
CA MET A 64 -6.75 -4.17 12.74
C MET A 64 -5.68 -3.48 13.60
N ILE A 65 -4.90 -2.56 13.04
CA ILE A 65 -3.85 -1.87 13.79
C ILE A 65 -4.41 -0.80 14.74
N VAL A 66 -5.59 -0.24 14.44
CA VAL A 66 -6.24 0.79 15.27
C VAL A 66 -7.24 0.19 16.24
N HIS A 67 -8.25 -0.54 15.77
CA HIS A 67 -9.40 -0.90 16.61
C HIS A 67 -9.07 -1.96 17.65
N VAL A 68 -8.19 -2.92 17.36
CA VAL A 68 -7.80 -3.95 18.33
C VAL A 68 -7.19 -3.31 19.60
N PRO A 69 -6.11 -2.50 19.53
CA PRO A 69 -5.55 -1.88 20.73
C PRO A 69 -6.52 -0.90 21.39
N MET A 70 -7.24 -0.10 20.61
CA MET A 70 -8.18 0.89 21.16
C MET A 70 -9.36 0.24 21.88
N ALA A 71 -9.85 -0.91 21.41
CA ALA A 71 -10.92 -1.67 22.06
C ALA A 71 -10.48 -2.31 23.39
N THR A 72 -9.18 -2.55 23.58
CA THR A 72 -8.68 -3.14 24.84
C THR A 72 -8.65 -2.15 26.01
N ASN A 73 -8.63 -0.85 25.73
CA ASN A 73 -8.66 0.19 26.75
C ASN A 73 -9.63 1.33 26.35
N PRO A 74 -10.92 1.23 26.74
CA PRO A 74 -11.94 2.24 26.42
C PRO A 74 -11.67 3.65 26.99
N GLY A 75 -10.68 3.80 27.88
CA GLY A 75 -10.30 5.06 28.49
C GLY A 75 -9.28 5.88 27.69
N ILE A 76 -8.77 5.37 26.57
CA ILE A 76 -7.81 6.11 25.73
C ILE A 76 -8.46 7.39 25.20
N LYS A 77 -7.78 8.52 25.42
CA LYS A 77 -8.20 9.85 24.94
C LYS A 77 -7.12 10.58 24.15
N ASN A 78 -5.87 10.15 24.26
CA ASN A 78 -4.72 10.68 23.54
C ASN A 78 -3.88 9.48 23.08
N VAL A 79 -3.56 9.43 21.79
CA VAL A 79 -2.77 8.39 21.11
C VAL A 79 -1.53 9.03 20.54
#